data_AF-A0A645CMW7-F1
#
_entry.id   AF-A0A645CMW7-F1
#
_cell.length_a   1.000
_cell.length_b   1.000
_cell.length_c   1.000
_cell.angle_alpha   90.00
_cell.angle_beta   90.00
_cell.angle_gamma   90.00
#
_symmetry.space_group_name_H-M   'P 1'
#
loop_
_entity.id
_entity.type
_entity.pdbx_description
1 polymer ?
#
loop_
_entity_poly.entity_id
_entity_poly.type
_entity_poly.pdbx_seq_one_letter_code
_entity_poly.pdbx_strand_id
1 'polypeptide(L)'
;MLINDAGGVVAGARPNESRSYPSNTEQVFKIAMEADFWLNPNSFSTLKELEDSNPLFKSIPSLKQNKVFNNNKRKTPGGGSDFWETGVVEPDEILEDLINILHGDAKPDSLKYYVKL
;
A
#
# COMPACT_ATOMS: atom_id res chain seq x y z
N MET A 1 -12.34 -6.47 6.63
CA MET A 1 -10.91 -6.44 6.18
C MET A 1 -10.61 -4.98 6.03
N LEU A 2 -9.58 -4.45 6.71
CA LEU A 2 -9.44 -3.01 6.94
C LEU A 2 -9.54 -2.14 5.67
N ILE A 3 -9.01 -2.60 4.53
CA ILE A 3 -9.16 -1.88 3.24
C ILE A 3 -10.63 -1.72 2.83
N ASN A 4 -11.44 -2.77 2.98
CA ASN A 4 -12.87 -2.73 2.68
C ASN A 4 -13.63 -1.89 3.69
N ASP A 5 -13.22 -1.94 4.96
CA ASP A 5 -13.81 -1.15 6.04
C ASP A 5 -13.52 0.36 5.86
N ALA A 6 -12.39 0.71 5.22
CA ALA A 6 -12.03 2.06 4.78
C ALA A 6 -12.72 2.52 3.48
N GLY A 7 -13.55 1.65 2.85
CA GLY A 7 -14.27 1.94 1.61
C GLY A 7 -13.51 1.61 0.32
N GLY A 8 -12.37 0.92 0.42
CA GLY A 8 -11.60 0.46 -0.73
C GLY A 8 -11.94 -0.96 -1.17
N VAL A 9 -11.38 -1.37 -2.31
CA VAL A 9 -11.39 -2.77 -2.76
C VAL A 9 -9.96 -3.20 -3.06
N VAL A 10 -9.60 -4.42 -2.66
CA VAL A 10 -8.31 -4.99 -3.02
C VAL A 10 -8.37 -5.43 -4.47
N ALA A 11 -7.54 -4.83 -5.32
CA ALA A 11 -7.50 -5.14 -6.74
C ALA A 11 -7.13 -6.62 -6.96
N GLY A 12 -7.92 -7.32 -7.79
CA GLY A 12 -7.76 -8.76 -8.03
C GLY A 12 -8.29 -9.69 -6.93
N ALA A 13 -8.88 -9.17 -5.85
CA ALA A 13 -9.54 -9.99 -4.85
C ALA A 13 -10.82 -10.64 -5.40
N ARG A 14 -11.15 -11.81 -4.88
CA ARG A 14 -12.40 -12.51 -5.17
C ARG A 14 -13.42 -12.23 -4.06
N PRO A 15 -14.71 -12.01 -4.38
CA PRO A 15 -15.73 -11.80 -3.37
C PRO A 15 -15.77 -12.93 -2.35
N ASN A 16 -15.86 -12.57 -1.06
CA ASN A 16 -15.94 -13.50 0.07
C ASN A 16 -14.73 -14.42 0.28
N GLU A 17 -13.58 -14.14 -0.36
CA GLU A 17 -12.35 -14.89 -0.15
C GLU A 17 -11.25 -14.00 0.45
N SER A 18 -10.51 -14.52 1.43
CA SER A 18 -9.39 -13.80 2.10
C SER A 18 -8.02 -14.39 1.79
N ARG A 19 -7.93 -15.24 0.75
CA ARG A 19 -6.70 -15.92 0.34
C ARG A 19 -6.06 -15.22 -0.86
N SER A 20 -4.73 -15.28 -0.94
CA SER A 20 -3.98 -14.89 -2.13
C SER A 20 -4.01 -16.00 -3.18
N TYR A 21 -3.93 -15.63 -4.45
CA TYR A 21 -3.79 -16.56 -5.57
C TYR A 21 -2.48 -16.29 -6.30
N PRO A 22 -1.77 -17.34 -6.76
CA PRO A 22 -0.70 -17.14 -7.70
C PRO A 22 -1.27 -16.56 -9.00
N SER A 23 -0.71 -15.44 -9.44
CA SER A 23 -1.01 -14.81 -10.70
C SER A 23 0.27 -14.65 -11.49
N ASN A 24 0.18 -14.76 -12.82
CA ASN A 24 1.34 -14.50 -13.67
C ASN A 24 1.62 -12.99 -13.76
N THR A 25 2.82 -12.63 -14.21
CA THR A 25 3.27 -11.24 -14.31
C THR A 25 2.34 -10.36 -15.13
N GLU A 26 1.80 -10.87 -16.24
CA GLU A 26 0.90 -10.09 -17.12
C GLU A 26 -0.42 -9.77 -16.41
N GLN A 27 -0.99 -10.73 -15.70
CA GLN A 27 -2.23 -10.53 -14.93
C GLN A 27 -2.03 -9.53 -13.80
N VAL A 28 -0.95 -9.66 -13.02
CA VAL A 28 -0.62 -8.72 -11.94
C VAL A 28 -0.40 -7.32 -12.50
N PHE A 29 0.27 -7.22 -13.64
CA PHE A 29 0.50 -5.93 -14.30
C PHE A 29 -0.81 -5.30 -14.77
N LYS A 30 -1.75 -6.05 -15.37
CA LYS A 30 -3.09 -5.54 -15.72
C LYS A 30 -3.85 -5.02 -14.50
N ILE A 31 -3.84 -5.77 -13.40
CA ILE A 31 -4.45 -5.35 -12.13
C ILE A 31 -3.81 -4.05 -11.63
N ALA A 32 -2.48 -3.95 -11.66
CA ALA A 32 -1.77 -2.76 -11.22
C ALA A 32 -2.05 -1.53 -12.11
N MET A 33 -2.30 -1.73 -13.41
CA MET A 33 -2.67 -0.66 -14.34
C MET A 33 -4.06 -0.07 -14.04
N GLU A 34 -4.93 -0.81 -13.37
CA GLU A 34 -6.29 -0.38 -13.00
C GLU A 34 -6.39 0.10 -11.54
N ALA A 35 -5.37 -0.14 -10.71
CA ALA A 35 -5.39 0.21 -9.30
C ALA A 35 -5.18 1.71 -9.05
N ASP A 36 -6.08 2.32 -8.28
CA ASP A 36 -5.98 3.73 -7.89
C ASP A 36 -4.81 4.02 -6.93
N PHE A 37 -4.50 3.07 -6.06
CA PHE A 37 -3.47 3.18 -5.02
C PHE A 37 -2.59 1.95 -5.00
N TRP A 38 -1.32 2.12 -4.65
CA TRP A 38 -0.42 1.02 -4.29
C TRP A 38 -0.03 1.13 -2.82
N LEU A 39 -0.47 0.15 -2.03
CA LEU A 39 -0.16 0.06 -0.60
C LEU A 39 0.91 -1.01 -0.34
N ASN A 40 1.79 -0.74 0.61
CA ASN A 40 2.83 -1.66 1.11
C ASN A 40 3.75 -2.22 0.00
N PRO A 41 4.45 -1.38 -0.78
CA PRO A 41 5.41 -1.81 -1.79
C PRO A 41 6.71 -2.34 -1.16
N ASN A 42 6.62 -3.36 -0.30
CA ASN A 42 7.76 -4.04 0.30
C ASN A 42 8.76 -3.06 0.96
N SER A 43 10.06 -3.28 0.82
CA SER A 43 11.13 -2.50 1.46
C SER A 43 11.46 -1.18 0.76
N PHE A 44 10.80 -0.84 -0.36
CA PHE A 44 11.11 0.37 -1.12
C PHE A 44 10.80 1.64 -0.30
N SER A 45 11.74 2.57 -0.29
CA SER A 45 11.65 3.81 0.48
C SER A 45 11.41 5.05 -0.39
N THR A 46 11.47 4.92 -1.73
CA THR A 46 11.14 6.01 -2.67
C THR A 46 10.47 5.47 -3.93
N LEU A 47 9.70 6.31 -4.63
CA LEU A 47 9.18 5.99 -5.96
C LEU A 47 10.29 5.65 -6.97
N LYS A 48 11.46 6.30 -6.86
CA LYS A 48 12.59 6.06 -7.75
C LYS A 48 13.12 4.63 -7.62
N GLU A 49 13.27 4.13 -6.39
CA GLU A 49 13.71 2.75 -6.15
C GLU A 49 12.73 1.73 -6.76
N LEU A 50 11.43 1.99 -6.66
CA LEU A 50 10.39 1.19 -7.32
C LEU A 50 10.58 1.20 -8.84
N GLU A 51 10.67 2.38 -9.46
CA GLU A 51 10.83 2.53 -10.92
C GLU A 51 12.12 1.89 -11.46
N ASP A 52 13.20 1.95 -10.69
CA ASP A 52 14.49 1.36 -11.05
C ASP A 52 14.49 -0.16 -10.85
N SER A 53 13.65 -0.70 -9.96
CA SER A 53 13.54 -2.15 -9.72
C SER A 53 12.88 -2.92 -10.87
N ASN A 54 11.92 -2.29 -11.57
CA ASN A 54 11.24 -2.89 -12.70
C ASN A 54 10.76 -1.82 -13.70
N PRO A 55 11.25 -1.83 -14.96
CA PRO A 55 10.84 -0.86 -15.98
C PRO A 55 9.33 -0.79 -16.21
N LEU A 56 8.59 -1.88 -15.98
CA LEU A 56 7.13 -1.89 -16.12
C LEU A 56 6.45 -0.93 -15.13
N PHE A 57 7.03 -0.70 -13.96
CA PHE A 57 6.41 0.12 -12.92
C PHE A 57 6.27 1.58 -13.33
N LYS A 58 7.16 2.09 -14.20
CA LYS A 58 7.08 3.44 -14.77
C LYS A 58 5.77 3.72 -15.53
N SER A 59 5.05 2.67 -15.93
CA SER A 59 3.79 2.81 -16.65
C SER A 59 2.54 2.78 -15.74
N ILE A 60 2.69 2.35 -14.48
CA ILE A 60 1.59 2.17 -13.53
C ILE A 60 1.02 3.54 -13.12
N PRO A 61 -0.30 3.78 -13.26
CA PRO A 61 -0.90 5.09 -12.99
C PRO A 61 -0.73 5.59 -11.54
N SER A 62 -0.84 4.70 -10.55
CA SER A 62 -0.72 5.07 -9.14
C SER A 62 0.69 5.60 -8.80
N LEU A 63 1.74 5.11 -9.47
CA LEU A 63 3.10 5.66 -9.32
C LEU A 63 3.19 7.07 -9.88
N LYS A 64 2.71 7.27 -11.12
CA LYS A 64 2.72 8.59 -11.78
C LYS A 64 1.90 9.65 -11.04
N GLN A 65 0.84 9.23 -10.36
CA GLN A 65 -0.03 10.12 -9.59
C GLN A 65 0.46 10.33 -8.14
N ASN A 66 1.63 9.79 -7.78
CA ASN A 66 2.13 9.78 -6.41
C ASN A 66 1.04 9.25 -5.44
N LYS A 67 0.45 8.09 -5.74
CA LYS A 67 -0.54 7.39 -4.91
C LYS A 67 0.02 6.06 -4.38
N VAL A 68 1.28 6.11 -3.95
CA VAL A 68 2.00 4.96 -3.39
C VAL A 68 2.29 5.24 -1.92
N PHE A 69 1.88 4.32 -1.05
CA PHE A 69 2.03 4.45 0.39
C PHE A 69 2.65 3.18 0.96
N ASN A 70 3.62 3.34 1.84
CA ASN A 70 4.30 2.23 2.51
C ASN A 70 4.04 2.27 4.01
N ASN A 71 3.81 1.11 4.63
CA ASN A 71 3.57 0.95 6.07
C ASN A 71 4.86 0.93 6.91
N ASN A 72 5.96 1.45 6.37
CA ASN A 72 7.28 1.43 6.99
C ASN A 72 7.67 2.77 7.64
N LYS A 73 6.70 3.67 7.88
CA LYS A 73 6.95 4.98 8.52
C LYS A 73 7.64 4.83 9.88
N ARG A 74 7.20 3.84 10.65
CA ARG A 74 7.70 3.51 11.99
C ARG A 74 8.53 2.22 11.90
N LYS A 75 9.82 2.39 11.62
CA LYS A 75 10.81 1.30 11.60
C LYS A 75 11.93 1.57 12.59
N THR A 76 12.43 0.51 13.24
CA THR A 76 13.58 0.61 14.12
C THR A 76 14.88 0.73 13.31
N PRO A 77 15.99 1.22 13.90
CA PRO A 77 17.29 1.24 13.23
C PRO A 77 17.77 -0.14 12.75
N GLY A 78 17.31 -1.21 13.41
CA GLY A 78 17.59 -2.60 13.02
C GLY A 78 16.67 -3.17 11.93
N GLY A 79 15.72 -2.39 11.41
CA GLY A 79 14.79 -2.82 10.36
C GLY A 79 13.50 -3.47 10.85
N GLY A 80 13.26 -3.50 12.18
CA GLY A 80 11.99 -3.93 12.75
C GLY A 80 10.84 -3.01 12.34
N SER A 81 9.66 -3.57 12.10
CA SER A 81 8.50 -2.83 11.60
C SER A 81 7.44 -2.74 12.68
N ASP A 82 7.19 -1.53 13.17
CA ASP A 82 6.20 -1.28 14.22
C ASP A 82 4.77 -1.55 13.74
N PHE A 83 4.53 -1.48 12.41
CA PHE A 83 3.28 -1.93 11.81
C PHE A 83 3.03 -3.43 12.05
N TRP A 84 4.05 -4.27 11.89
CA TRP A 84 3.92 -5.72 12.09
C TRP A 84 3.98 -6.12 13.58
N GLU A 85 4.60 -5.30 14.42
CA GLU A 85 4.76 -5.55 15.85
C GLU A 85 3.58 -5.01 16.67
N THR A 86 3.36 -3.69 16.66
CA THR A 86 2.29 -3.03 17.45
C THR A 86 1.01 -2.83 16.62
N GLY A 87 1.10 -2.70 15.30
CA GLY A 87 -0.08 -2.44 14.46
C GLY A 87 -1.17 -3.52 14.54
N VAL A 88 -0.80 -4.76 14.90
CA VAL A 88 -1.77 -5.85 15.15
C VAL A 88 -2.71 -5.55 16.33
N VAL A 89 -2.24 -4.77 17.32
CA VAL A 89 -3.04 -4.35 18.48
C VAL A 89 -3.61 -2.93 18.36
N GLU A 90 -3.28 -2.21 17.28
CA GLU A 90 -3.83 -0.89 16.94
C GLU A 90 -4.53 -0.90 15.55
N PRO A 91 -5.50 -1.80 15.30
CA PRO A 91 -6.17 -1.91 14.00
C PRO A 91 -7.03 -0.69 13.65
N ASP A 92 -7.50 0.05 14.65
CA ASP A 92 -8.24 1.31 14.54
C ASP A 92 -7.37 2.42 13.95
N GLU A 93 -6.12 2.51 14.37
CA GLU A 93 -5.14 3.48 13.86
C GLU A 93 -4.72 3.15 12.42
N ILE A 94 -4.56 1.86 12.11
CA ILE A 94 -4.34 1.42 10.72
C ILE A 94 -5.56 1.76 9.86
N LEU A 95 -6.77 1.57 10.38
CA LEU A 95 -8.01 1.91 9.68
C LEU A 95 -8.10 3.42 9.40
N GLU A 96 -7.77 4.26 10.38
CA GLU A 96 -7.76 5.71 10.22
C GLU A 96 -6.77 6.16 9.13
N ASP A 97 -5.55 5.61 9.11
CA ASP A 97 -4.57 5.85 8.05
C ASP A 97 -5.15 5.47 6.67
N LEU A 98 -5.76 4.30 6.55
CA LEU A 98 -6.36 3.82 5.31
C LEU A 98 -7.50 4.71 4.84
N ILE A 99 -8.38 5.18 5.75
CA ILE A 99 -9.44 6.13 5.42
C ILE A 99 -8.83 7.42 4.86
N ASN A 100 -7.85 8.00 5.56
CA ASN A 100 -7.19 9.22 5.11
C ASN A 100 -6.53 9.05 3.74
N ILE A 101 -5.88 7.91 3.48
CA ILE A 101 -5.25 7.61 2.19
C ILE A 101 -6.28 7.49 1.07
N LEU A 102 -7.31 6.65 1.27
CA LEU A 102 -8.25 6.29 0.21
C LEU A 102 -9.21 7.43 -0.15
N HIS A 103 -9.52 8.32 0.80
CA HIS A 103 -10.40 9.47 0.59
C HIS A 103 -9.64 10.75 0.20
N GLY A 104 -8.30 10.70 0.12
CA GLY A 104 -7.47 11.82 -0.34
C GLY A 104 -7.13 12.87 0.71
N ASP A 105 -7.39 12.58 1.98
CA ASP A 105 -7.14 13.47 3.13
C ASP A 105 -5.77 13.26 3.80
N ALA A 106 -4.98 12.29 3.31
CA ALA A 106 -3.66 11.96 3.84
C ALA A 106 -2.67 13.13 3.73
N LYS A 107 -2.36 13.74 4.88
CA LYS A 107 -1.27 14.71 5.04
C LYS A 107 0.00 13.97 5.48
N PRO A 108 1.21 14.44 5.11
CA PRO A 108 2.47 13.74 5.45
C PRO A 108 2.62 13.39 6.93
N ASP A 109 2.14 14.27 7.81
CA ASP A 109 2.29 14.14 9.26
C ASP A 109 1.06 13.54 9.95
N SER A 110 -0.07 13.34 9.24
CA SER A 110 -1.30 12.83 9.85
C SER A 110 -1.35 11.31 9.98
N LEU A 111 -0.51 10.60 9.22
CA LEU A 111 -0.53 9.14 9.19
C LEU A 111 0.37 8.54 10.28
N LYS A 112 -0.11 7.55 11.03
CA LYS A 112 0.67 6.91 12.11
C LYS A 112 1.63 5.86 11.56
N TYR A 113 1.16 4.99 10.66
CA TYR A 113 1.89 3.83 10.15
C TYR A 113 2.35 3.98 8.70
N TYR A 114 1.60 4.73 7.90
CA TYR A 114 1.87 4.88 6.49
C TYR A 114 2.68 6.15 6.18
N VAL A 115 3.57 6.05 5.19
CA VAL A 115 4.27 7.17 4.59
C VAL A 115 4.05 7.15 3.07
N LYS A 116 3.87 8.32 2.49
CA LYS A 116 3.80 8.50 1.04
C LYS A 116 5.21 8.38 0.44
N LEU A 117 5.38 7.55 -0.59
CA LEU A 117 6.67 7.38 -1.29
C LEU A 117 6.93 8.44 -2.34
#